data_AF-A0A7Y2JC85-F1
#
_entry.id   AF-A0A7Y2JC85-F1
#
_cell.length_a   1.000
_cell.length_b   1.000
_cell.length_c   1.000
_cell.angle_alpha   90.00
_cell.angle_beta   90.00
_cell.angle_gamma   90.00
#
_symmetry.space_group_name_H-M   'P 1'
#
loop_
_entity.id
_entity.type
_entity.pdbx_description
1 polymer ?
#
loop_
_entity_poly.entity_id
_entity_poly.type
_entity_poly.pdbx_seq_one_letter_code
_entity_poly.pdbx_strand_id
1 'polypeptide(L)'
;TKKAFMLHYNFPPFSVGEVKMLRGPARREVGHGALAERAVSKVLPNEVEFPYTIRIVSEVLESNGSSSMATVCGASLALMDAGIPTKGSVSGIAMGLIKEGDKVAVLSDILGDEDHLGDMDFKVAGTAKGVTAIQMDIKIGGVSREILLSALRQAREGCLHILEKMDIVLDNPRSELSPYAPRIYVMNVKPDKIREIIGPGGKMIRGIQEQTGVKIDIEDDGTVKIAAVDAESAKAAITIIEGIVQVAEVGKVYQGKVRRIMEFGAFVELFPGTDGLLHISQISRNRVRAVSDIYKEGDEVTVRVLEIDRDGKIRLTHKEFEKEGENPNTEPEPDRQAGREGGAKRPEGRDGGGERRDRDRERGGRRQGRR
;
A
#
# COMPACT_ATOMS: atom_id res chain seq x y z
N THR A 1 -7.82 17.56 5.29
CA THR A 1 -6.47 16.97 5.46
C THR A 1 -6.64 15.63 6.15
N LYS A 2 -6.21 14.53 5.51
CA LYS A 2 -6.20 13.20 6.16
C LYS A 2 -4.94 13.10 7.03
N LYS A 3 -5.02 12.41 8.17
CA LYS A 3 -3.90 12.25 9.11
C LYS A 3 -3.83 10.79 9.57
N ALA A 4 -2.77 10.08 9.21
CA ALA A 4 -2.60 8.66 9.54
C ALA A 4 -2.16 8.43 10.99
N PHE A 5 -1.51 9.41 11.62
CA PHE A 5 -1.09 9.34 13.02
C PHE A 5 -1.76 10.43 13.85
N MET A 6 -2.41 10.04 14.93
CA MET A 6 -3.10 10.94 15.86
C MET A 6 -2.61 10.66 17.28
N LEU A 7 -2.18 11.70 17.98
CA LEU A 7 -1.89 11.62 19.41
C LEU A 7 -2.82 12.56 20.16
N HIS A 8 -3.65 11.99 21.03
CA HIS A 8 -4.47 12.73 21.98
C HIS A 8 -3.83 12.66 23.35
N TYR A 9 -3.84 13.79 24.04
CA TYR A 9 -3.26 13.95 25.36
C TYR A 9 -4.36 14.49 26.27
N ASN A 10 -4.57 13.83 27.39
CA ASN A 10 -5.60 14.16 28.37
C ASN A 10 -4.93 14.38 29.73
N PHE A 11 -5.33 15.46 30.40
CA PHE A 11 -4.81 15.87 31.70
C PHE A 11 -5.97 16.03 32.69
N PRO A 12 -6.46 14.91 33.24
CA PRO A 12 -7.58 14.95 34.15
C PRO A 12 -7.21 15.67 35.47
N PRO A 13 -8.14 16.38 36.12
CA PRO A 13 -7.85 17.16 37.34
C PRO A 13 -7.28 16.34 38.50
N PHE A 14 -7.69 15.07 38.60
CA PHE A 14 -7.19 14.19 39.66
C PHE A 14 -5.69 13.92 39.56
N SER A 15 -5.07 14.11 38.38
CA SER A 15 -3.63 13.88 38.17
C SER A 15 -2.73 14.81 38.98
N VAL A 16 -3.29 15.92 39.44
CA VAL A 16 -2.65 16.89 40.35
C VAL A 16 -3.38 16.99 41.69
N GLY A 17 -4.28 16.04 42.00
CA GLY A 17 -5.07 16.03 43.22
C GLY A 17 -6.18 17.10 43.28
N GLU A 18 -6.56 17.69 42.15
CA GLU A 18 -7.61 18.72 42.09
C GLU A 18 -8.96 18.14 41.65
N VAL A 19 -10.04 18.87 41.97
CA VAL A 19 -11.40 18.56 41.52
C VAL A 19 -11.89 19.66 40.58
N LYS A 20 -12.11 19.34 39.31
CA LYS A 20 -12.67 20.25 38.29
C LYS A 20 -13.66 19.51 37.39
N MET A 21 -14.55 20.24 36.74
CA MET A 21 -15.46 19.68 35.73
C MET A 21 -14.68 19.18 34.51
N LEU A 22 -14.97 17.97 34.06
CA LEU A 22 -14.43 17.43 32.82
C LEU A 22 -15.11 18.12 31.63
N ARG A 23 -14.34 18.85 30.83
CA ARG A 23 -14.77 19.50 29.58
C ARG A 23 -13.92 18.96 28.42
N GLY A 24 -14.15 19.47 27.22
CA GLY A 24 -13.27 19.19 26.07
C GLY A 24 -11.83 19.70 26.33
N PRO A 25 -10.87 19.26 25.50
CA PRO A 25 -9.46 19.49 25.74
C PRO A 25 -9.10 20.97 25.72
N ALA A 26 -8.32 21.41 26.71
CA ALA A 26 -7.79 22.75 26.83
C ALA A 26 -6.63 22.98 25.83
N ARG A 27 -6.28 24.25 25.60
CA ARG A 27 -5.15 24.62 24.72
C ARG A 27 -3.83 23.96 25.11
N ARG A 28 -3.55 23.84 26.41
CA ARG A 28 -2.33 23.20 26.91
C ARG A 28 -2.29 21.71 26.58
N GLU A 29 -3.42 21.01 26.71
CA GLU A 29 -3.53 19.59 26.39
C GLU A 29 -3.30 19.34 24.90
N VAL A 30 -3.92 20.17 24.04
CA VAL A 30 -3.68 20.12 22.59
C VAL A 30 -2.21 20.42 22.25
N GLY A 31 -1.60 21.42 22.90
CA GLY A 31 -0.20 21.77 22.70
C GLY A 31 0.78 20.68 23.13
N HIS A 32 0.55 20.06 24.29
CA HIS A 32 1.34 18.93 24.78
C HIS A 32 1.19 17.70 23.86
N GLY A 33 -0.04 17.38 23.45
CA GLY A 33 -0.30 16.34 22.48
C GLY A 33 0.43 16.57 21.16
N ALA A 34 0.37 17.80 20.61
CA ALA A 34 1.06 18.15 19.38
C ALA A 34 2.60 18.07 19.51
N LEU A 35 3.17 18.44 20.65
CA LEU A 35 4.62 18.29 20.90
C LEU A 35 5.03 16.82 20.88
N ALA A 36 4.30 15.97 21.62
CA ALA A 36 4.59 14.55 21.69
C ALA A 36 4.39 13.88 20.33
N GLU A 37 3.33 14.23 19.62
CA GLU A 37 3.07 13.73 18.28
C GLU A 37 4.20 14.08 17.30
N ARG A 38 4.68 15.33 17.35
CA ARG A 38 5.80 15.78 16.52
C ARG A 38 7.09 15.03 16.82
N ALA A 39 7.34 14.69 18.09
CA ALA A 39 8.50 13.91 18.50
C ALA A 39 8.44 12.47 17.98
N VAL A 40 7.30 11.79 18.21
CA VAL A 40 7.14 10.36 17.92
C VAL A 40 6.93 10.09 16.42
N SER A 41 6.27 10.99 15.69
CA SER A 41 6.03 10.83 14.25
C SER A 41 7.30 10.68 13.41
N LYS A 42 8.46 11.09 13.91
CA LYS A 42 9.75 10.97 13.21
C LYS A 42 10.28 9.54 13.14
N VAL A 43 9.84 8.66 14.03
CA VAL A 43 10.26 7.25 14.06
C VAL A 43 9.21 6.29 13.51
N LEU A 44 8.04 6.81 13.09
CA LEU A 44 7.00 5.96 12.52
C LEU A 44 7.41 5.39 11.15
N PRO A 45 6.94 4.17 10.83
CA PRO A 45 7.04 3.61 9.49
C PRO A 45 6.25 4.46 8.48
N ASN A 46 6.55 4.29 7.19
CA ASN A 46 5.74 4.89 6.14
C ASN A 46 4.44 4.08 5.93
N GLU A 47 3.46 4.67 5.23
CA GLU A 47 2.16 4.03 4.98
C GLU A 47 2.25 2.76 4.10
N VAL A 48 3.35 2.56 3.37
CA VAL A 48 3.58 1.37 2.56
C VAL A 48 4.03 0.20 3.43
N GLU A 49 4.95 0.46 4.37
CA GLU A 49 5.44 -0.51 5.36
C GLU A 49 4.37 -0.85 6.39
N PHE A 50 3.57 0.14 6.79
CA PHE A 50 2.56 -0.03 7.82
C PHE A 50 1.27 0.71 7.43
N PRO A 51 0.36 0.06 6.69
CA PRO A 51 -0.83 0.69 6.09
C PRO A 51 -1.97 0.92 7.10
N TYR A 52 -1.64 1.31 8.34
CA TYR A 52 -2.58 1.50 9.44
C TYR A 52 -2.72 2.97 9.81
N THR A 53 -3.92 3.34 10.25
CA THR A 53 -4.11 4.56 11.01
C THR A 53 -3.81 4.29 12.48
N ILE A 54 -2.90 5.05 13.06
CA ILE A 54 -2.44 4.89 14.43
C ILE A 54 -3.05 6.00 15.30
N ARG A 55 -3.67 5.61 16.41
CA ARG A 55 -4.15 6.53 17.43
C ARG A 55 -3.52 6.20 18.77
N ILE A 56 -2.81 7.16 19.34
CA ILE A 56 -2.34 7.13 20.72
C ILE A 56 -3.23 8.04 21.55
N VAL A 57 -3.62 7.58 22.73
CA VAL A 57 -4.26 8.38 23.77
C VAL A 57 -3.41 8.29 25.01
N SER A 58 -2.84 9.40 25.44
CA SER A 58 -2.07 9.51 26.67
C SER A 58 -2.96 10.07 27.76
N GLU A 59 -3.25 9.25 28.77
CA GLU A 59 -3.97 9.63 29.97
C GLU A 59 -2.94 9.91 31.08
N VAL A 60 -2.84 11.16 31.51
CA VAL A 60 -1.93 11.51 32.61
C VAL A 60 -2.62 11.18 33.92
N LEU A 61 -2.11 10.18 34.64
CA LEU A 61 -2.69 9.76 35.91
C LEU A 61 -2.10 10.49 37.11
N GLU A 62 -0.86 10.95 36.98
CA GLU A 62 -0.11 11.70 37.99
C GLU A 62 0.79 12.72 37.28
N SER A 63 0.97 13.90 37.88
CA SER A 63 1.82 14.93 37.31
C SER A 63 2.49 15.79 38.38
N ASN A 64 3.79 15.60 38.56
CA ASN A 64 4.66 16.51 39.31
C ASN A 64 5.85 17.03 38.49
N GLY A 65 5.91 16.69 37.21
CA GLY A 65 6.95 17.08 36.27
C GLY A 65 6.39 17.14 34.86
N SER A 66 7.24 16.95 33.85
CA SER A 66 6.80 17.05 32.46
C SER A 66 6.04 15.80 31.97
N SER A 67 4.74 15.82 32.20
CA SER A 67 3.80 14.83 31.65
C SER A 67 3.83 14.74 30.12
N SER A 68 4.17 15.82 29.41
CA SER A 68 4.32 15.79 27.95
C SER A 68 5.53 14.98 27.48
N MET A 69 6.63 14.97 28.23
CA MET A 69 7.78 14.11 27.95
C MET A 69 7.51 12.67 28.38
N ALA A 70 6.80 12.47 29.49
CA ALA A 70 6.30 11.14 29.87
C ALA A 70 5.39 10.55 28.77
N THR A 71 4.54 11.37 28.13
CA THR A 71 3.74 10.94 26.97
C THR A 71 4.59 10.51 25.79
N VAL A 72 5.72 11.17 25.50
CA VAL A 72 6.64 10.73 24.43
C VAL A 72 7.18 9.33 24.73
N CYS A 73 7.70 9.13 25.94
CA CYS A 73 8.25 7.83 26.38
C CYS A 73 7.18 6.74 26.36
N GLY A 74 6.02 7.01 26.94
CA GLY A 74 4.89 6.08 26.99
C GLY A 74 4.34 5.75 25.59
N ALA A 75 4.23 6.74 24.70
CA ALA A 75 3.82 6.52 23.33
C ALA A 75 4.84 5.67 22.56
N SER A 76 6.14 5.90 22.74
CA SER A 76 7.19 5.09 22.12
C SER A 76 7.04 3.61 22.49
N LEU A 77 6.88 3.32 23.79
CA LEU A 77 6.68 1.96 24.29
C LEU A 77 5.36 1.36 23.80
N ALA A 78 4.26 2.12 23.86
CA ALA A 78 2.95 1.64 23.43
C ALA A 78 2.91 1.30 21.94
N LEU A 79 3.61 2.07 21.10
CA LEU A 79 3.71 1.76 19.67
C LEU A 79 4.46 0.44 19.43
N MET A 80 5.59 0.26 20.11
CA MET A 80 6.38 -0.97 20.03
C MET A 80 5.62 -2.19 20.55
N ASP A 81 4.91 -2.03 21.68
CA ASP A 81 4.09 -3.07 22.29
C ASP A 81 2.92 -3.46 21.38
N ALA A 82 2.34 -2.49 20.66
CA ALA A 82 1.31 -2.74 19.66
C ALA A 82 1.83 -3.42 18.38
N GLY A 83 3.14 -3.68 18.26
CA GLY A 83 3.78 -4.33 17.10
C GLY A 83 4.01 -3.39 15.92
N ILE A 84 4.05 -2.07 16.14
CA ILE A 84 4.29 -1.09 15.09
C ILE A 84 5.80 -1.03 14.83
N PRO A 85 6.28 -1.21 13.59
CA PRO A 85 7.70 -1.28 13.26
C PRO A 85 8.34 0.12 13.28
N THR A 86 8.55 0.68 14.47
CA THR A 86 9.22 1.96 14.65
C THR A 86 10.73 1.85 14.36
N LYS A 87 11.33 2.96 13.89
CA LYS A 87 12.78 3.02 13.56
C LYS A 87 13.70 3.03 14.80
N GLY A 88 13.12 3.07 16.00
CA GLY A 88 13.81 3.09 17.29
C GLY A 88 13.01 3.80 18.38
N SER A 89 13.45 3.64 19.63
CA SER A 89 12.86 4.27 20.82
C SER A 89 13.04 5.78 20.82
N VAL A 90 12.01 6.51 21.26
CA VAL A 90 12.06 7.96 21.49
C VAL A 90 11.81 8.23 22.97
N SER A 91 12.77 8.88 23.62
CA SER A 91 12.62 9.41 24.96
C SER A 91 12.49 10.93 24.93
N GLY A 92 12.04 11.52 26.03
CA GLY A 92 12.05 12.95 26.23
C GLY A 92 12.37 13.32 27.67
N ILE A 93 12.93 14.50 27.86
CA ILE A 93 13.25 15.08 29.16
C ILE A 93 12.88 16.56 29.19
N ALA A 94 12.41 17.01 30.36
CA ALA A 94 12.24 18.43 30.64
C ALA A 94 13.43 18.97 31.41
N MET A 95 13.86 20.15 31.02
CA MET A 95 15.06 20.79 31.50
C MET A 95 14.70 22.19 31.95
N GLY A 96 15.34 22.63 33.02
CA GLY A 96 15.19 23.98 33.54
C GLY A 96 16.52 24.70 33.56
N LEU A 97 16.45 26.01 33.70
CA LEU A 97 17.61 26.85 33.91
C LEU A 97 17.30 27.94 34.93
N ILE A 98 18.21 28.12 35.87
CA ILE A 98 18.21 29.21 36.85
C ILE A 98 19.48 30.02 36.64
N LYS A 99 19.34 31.34 36.53
CA LYS A 99 20.43 32.28 36.29
C LYS A 99 20.35 33.46 37.24
N GLU A 100 21.39 33.61 38.06
CA GLU A 100 21.55 34.75 38.95
C GLU A 100 22.89 35.44 38.66
N GLY A 101 22.84 36.62 38.03
CA GLY A 101 24.04 37.29 37.52
C GLY A 101 24.77 36.40 36.51
N ASP A 102 26.01 36.03 36.84
CA ASP A 102 26.87 35.14 36.01
C ASP A 102 26.75 33.65 36.40
N LYS A 103 26.06 33.32 37.48
CA LYS A 103 25.86 31.93 37.91
C LYS A 103 24.69 31.34 37.14
N VAL A 104 24.91 30.14 36.60
CA VAL A 104 23.91 29.39 35.84
C VAL A 104 23.86 27.96 36.37
N ALA A 105 22.66 27.48 36.64
CA ALA A 105 22.38 26.08 36.94
C ALA A 105 21.42 25.53 35.89
N VAL A 106 21.77 24.39 35.28
CA VAL A 106 20.89 23.64 34.39
C VAL A 106 20.32 22.45 35.15
N LEU A 107 19.00 22.39 35.24
CA LEU A 107 18.25 21.36 35.94
C LEU A 107 17.80 20.28 34.94
N SER A 108 17.85 19.02 35.37
CA SER A 108 17.41 17.87 34.57
C SER A 108 16.20 17.22 35.23
N ASP A 109 15.22 16.85 34.41
CA ASP A 109 13.95 16.27 34.82
C ASP A 109 13.22 17.13 35.86
N ILE A 110 12.94 18.38 35.46
CA ILE A 110 12.40 19.38 36.38
C ILE A 110 11.03 19.03 36.92
N LEU A 111 10.84 19.37 38.20
CA LEU A 111 9.56 19.37 38.88
C LEU A 111 8.71 20.59 38.48
N GLY A 112 7.41 20.53 38.79
CA GLY A 112 6.50 21.65 38.55
C GLY A 112 6.93 22.96 39.24
N ASP A 113 7.47 22.87 40.45
CA ASP A 113 7.96 24.02 41.20
C ASP A 113 9.22 24.62 40.56
N GLU A 114 10.12 23.78 40.06
CA GLU A 114 11.35 24.20 39.39
C GLU A 114 11.05 24.85 38.03
N ASP A 115 10.04 24.38 37.30
CA ASP A 115 9.51 25.04 36.10
C ASP A 115 8.93 26.41 36.44
N HIS A 116 8.11 26.49 37.50
CA HIS A 116 7.46 27.74 37.90
C HIS A 116 8.48 28.82 38.28
N LEU A 117 9.52 28.44 39.03
CA LEU A 117 10.55 29.35 39.55
C LEU A 117 11.73 29.56 38.59
N GLY A 118 11.90 28.68 37.60
CA GLY A 118 13.00 28.74 36.64
C GLY A 118 12.89 29.87 35.62
N ASP A 119 14.04 30.35 35.17
CA ASP A 119 14.19 31.44 34.20
C ASP A 119 13.98 31.00 32.74
N MET A 120 14.08 29.69 32.50
CA MET A 120 13.83 29.07 31.22
C MET A 120 13.48 27.60 31.43
N ASP A 121 12.45 27.12 30.72
CA ASP A 121 12.14 25.71 30.60
C ASP A 121 12.26 25.27 29.14
N PHE A 122 12.82 24.08 28.93
CA PHE A 122 12.85 23.50 27.61
C PHE A 122 12.70 21.99 27.66
N LYS A 123 12.07 21.47 26.62
CA LYS A 123 11.70 20.07 26.49
C LYS A 123 12.40 19.53 25.26
N VAL A 124 13.16 18.45 25.44
CA VAL A 124 13.93 17.80 24.38
C VAL A 124 13.43 16.37 24.26
N ALA A 125 13.09 15.95 23.05
CA ALA A 125 12.78 14.57 22.73
C ALA A 125 13.63 14.08 21.58
N GLY A 126 13.99 12.80 21.60
CA GLY A 126 14.87 12.22 20.60
C GLY A 126 15.13 10.73 20.74
N THR A 127 15.88 10.23 19.78
CA THR A 127 16.46 8.88 19.78
C THR A 127 17.93 8.97 20.16
N ALA A 128 18.60 7.82 20.33
CA ALA A 128 20.05 7.78 20.51
C ALA A 128 20.84 8.45 19.35
N LYS A 129 20.25 8.51 18.15
CA LYS A 129 20.87 9.09 16.94
C LYS A 129 20.68 10.60 16.83
N GLY A 130 19.71 11.18 17.53
CA GLY A 130 19.44 12.60 17.43
C GLY A 130 18.06 13.02 17.91
N VAL A 131 17.88 14.33 17.95
CA VAL A 131 16.68 15.02 18.44
C VAL A 131 15.56 14.94 17.42
N THR A 132 14.34 14.63 17.87
CA THR A 132 13.12 14.61 17.05
C THR A 132 12.25 15.84 17.29
N ALA A 133 12.27 16.42 18.49
CA ALA A 133 11.55 17.64 18.81
C ALA A 133 12.24 18.44 19.93
N ILE A 134 12.18 19.78 19.82
CA ILE A 134 12.57 20.71 20.89
C ILE A 134 11.45 21.74 21.06
N GLN A 135 11.10 22.03 22.30
CA GLN A 135 10.29 23.20 22.68
C GLN A 135 11.08 23.98 23.73
N MET A 136 11.13 25.30 23.61
CA MET A 136 11.84 26.17 24.54
C MET A 136 10.93 27.34 24.88
N ASP A 137 10.85 27.66 26.17
CA ASP A 137 10.21 28.88 26.67
C ASP A 137 11.24 29.62 27.54
N ILE A 138 11.59 30.83 27.12
CA ILE A 138 12.65 31.63 27.73
C ILE A 138 11.98 32.83 28.37
N LYS A 139 12.07 32.95 29.70
CA LYS A 139 11.44 34.03 30.46
C LYS A 139 12.34 35.25 30.65
N ILE A 140 13.66 35.09 30.44
CA ILE A 140 14.67 36.13 30.65
C ILE A 140 15.52 36.43 29.40
N GLY A 141 16.10 37.63 29.33
CA GLY A 141 17.19 37.92 28.40
C GLY A 141 18.53 37.31 28.85
N GLY A 142 19.50 37.21 27.93
CA GLY A 142 20.88 36.89 28.29
C GLY A 142 21.23 35.39 28.38
N VAL A 143 20.45 34.52 27.74
CA VAL A 143 20.85 33.12 27.51
C VAL A 143 21.86 33.07 26.35
N SER A 144 23.13 32.84 26.68
CA SER A 144 24.19 32.75 25.67
C SER A 144 24.10 31.43 24.89
N ARG A 145 24.71 31.39 23.71
CA ARG A 145 24.82 30.17 22.90
C ARG A 145 25.55 29.05 23.65
N GLU A 146 26.55 29.40 24.45
CA GLU A 146 27.34 28.45 25.23
C GLU A 146 26.49 27.77 26.31
N ILE A 147 25.69 28.56 27.04
CA ILE A 147 24.74 28.05 28.03
C ILE A 147 23.75 27.09 27.37
N LEU A 148 23.16 27.48 26.24
CA LEU A 148 22.23 26.63 25.51
C LEU A 148 22.87 25.31 25.05
N LEU A 149 24.12 25.37 24.58
CA LEU A 149 24.84 24.18 24.12
C LEU A 149 25.18 23.24 25.27
N SER A 150 25.54 23.79 26.44
CA SER A 150 25.70 23.00 27.67
C SER A 150 24.39 22.34 28.08
N ALA A 151 23.28 23.10 28.06
CA ALA A 151 21.97 22.60 28.45
C ALA A 151 21.48 21.48 27.53
N LEU A 152 21.70 21.59 26.22
CA LEU A 152 21.37 20.54 25.24
C LEU A 152 22.25 19.28 25.39
N ARG A 153 23.51 19.42 25.80
CA ARG A 153 24.38 18.26 26.09
C ARG A 153 23.85 17.49 27.30
N GLN A 154 23.53 18.19 28.38
CA GLN A 154 22.94 17.59 29.59
C GLN A 154 21.57 16.96 29.28
N ALA A 155 20.74 17.62 28.45
CA ALA A 155 19.47 17.05 28.00
C ALA A 155 19.67 15.76 27.18
N ARG A 156 20.70 15.71 26.32
CA ARG A 156 21.03 14.49 25.57
C ARG A 156 21.40 13.34 26.51
N GLU A 157 22.22 13.60 27.53
CA GLU A 157 22.58 12.59 28.53
C GLU A 157 21.35 12.08 29.28
N GLY A 158 20.46 12.99 29.70
CA GLY A 158 19.18 12.63 30.32
C GLY A 158 18.26 11.81 29.41
N CYS A 159 18.11 12.19 28.14
CA CYS A 159 17.33 11.41 27.17
C CYS A 159 17.91 10.00 26.99
N LEU A 160 19.23 9.87 26.88
CA LEU A 160 19.88 8.56 26.74
C LEU A 160 19.69 7.69 27.99
N HIS A 161 19.78 8.30 29.18
CA HIS A 161 19.51 7.60 30.44
C HIS A 161 18.07 7.05 30.49
N ILE A 162 17.08 7.87 30.14
CA ILE A 162 15.67 7.44 30.11
C ILE A 162 15.46 6.34 29.05
N LEU A 163 16.08 6.49 27.89
CA LEU A 163 16.00 5.53 26.79
C LEU A 163 16.57 4.16 27.19
N GLU A 164 17.72 4.12 27.89
CA GLU A 164 18.25 2.88 28.46
C GLU A 164 17.25 2.20 29.41
N LYS A 165 16.55 2.98 30.26
CA LYS A 165 15.52 2.41 31.15
C LYS A 165 14.32 1.85 30.40
N MET A 166 13.91 2.50 29.31
CA MET A 166 12.83 2.02 28.45
C MET A 166 13.23 0.72 27.75
N ASP A 167 14.44 0.68 27.18
CA ASP A 167 14.93 -0.45 26.40
C ASP A 167 15.15 -1.71 27.27
N ILE A 168 15.39 -1.57 28.59
CA ILE A 168 15.39 -2.71 29.52
C ILE A 168 14.04 -3.45 29.51
N VAL A 169 12.94 -2.74 29.28
CA VAL A 169 11.59 -3.31 29.27
C VAL A 169 11.21 -3.78 27.85
N LEU A 170 11.48 -2.96 26.85
CA LEU A 170 11.15 -3.24 25.45
C LEU A 170 12.12 -2.50 24.53
N ASP A 171 13.11 -3.21 23.99
CA ASP A 171 14.15 -2.65 23.12
C ASP A 171 13.77 -2.66 21.63
N ASN A 172 12.79 -3.49 21.24
CA ASN A 172 12.33 -3.63 19.87
C ASN A 172 10.80 -3.78 19.80
N PRO A 173 10.16 -3.35 18.69
CA PRO A 173 8.77 -3.65 18.43
C PRO A 173 8.47 -5.14 18.51
N ARG A 174 7.27 -5.50 19.00
CA ARG A 174 6.79 -6.88 18.92
C ARG A 174 6.71 -7.33 17.46
N SER A 175 7.05 -8.60 17.21
CA SER A 175 7.02 -9.19 15.87
C SER A 175 5.62 -9.37 15.30
N GLU A 176 4.61 -9.44 16.18
CA GLU A 176 3.22 -9.67 15.82
C GLU A 176 2.34 -8.54 16.35
N LEU A 177 1.37 -8.13 15.53
CA LEU A 177 0.29 -7.24 15.94
C LEU A 177 -0.66 -7.97 16.90
N SER A 178 -1.36 -7.20 17.72
CA SER A 178 -2.42 -7.73 18.59
C SER A 178 -3.41 -8.59 17.79
N PRO A 179 -3.86 -9.75 18.32
CA PRO A 179 -4.84 -10.60 17.64
C PRO A 179 -6.19 -9.90 17.44
N TYR A 180 -6.47 -8.86 18.23
CA TYR A 180 -7.69 -8.06 18.11
C TYR A 180 -7.52 -6.87 17.15
N ALA A 181 -6.30 -6.58 16.72
CA ALA A 181 -6.07 -5.57 15.71
C ALA A 181 -6.49 -6.13 14.34
N PRO A 182 -7.26 -5.38 13.53
CA PRO A 182 -7.56 -5.80 12.17
C PRO A 182 -6.25 -5.95 11.40
N ARG A 183 -6.15 -6.94 10.53
CA ARG A 183 -5.03 -7.11 9.60
C ARG A 183 -5.38 -6.44 8.29
N ILE A 184 -4.45 -5.64 7.77
CA ILE A 184 -4.59 -4.96 6.49
C ILE A 184 -3.73 -5.67 5.46
N TYR A 185 -4.39 -6.19 4.43
CA TYR A 185 -3.75 -6.78 3.25
C TYR A 185 -3.76 -5.75 2.13
N VAL A 186 -2.61 -5.56 1.49
CA VAL A 186 -2.46 -4.62 0.38
C VAL A 186 -2.20 -5.42 -0.88
N MET A 187 -2.97 -5.13 -1.93
CA MET A 187 -2.73 -5.66 -3.27
C MET A 187 -2.77 -4.53 -4.30
N ASN A 188 -2.02 -4.69 -5.38
CA ASN A 188 -1.99 -3.73 -6.48
C ASN A 188 -2.77 -4.27 -7.67
N VAL A 189 -3.68 -3.46 -8.20
CA VAL A 189 -4.46 -3.76 -9.40
C VAL A 189 -4.19 -2.70 -10.46
N LYS A 190 -4.43 -3.03 -11.73
CA LYS A 190 -4.30 -2.04 -12.81
C LYS A 190 -5.39 -0.96 -12.64
N PRO A 191 -5.07 0.35 -12.80
CA PRO A 191 -6.05 1.43 -12.62
C PRO A 191 -7.32 1.27 -13.47
N ASP A 192 -7.20 0.70 -14.68
CA ASP A 192 -8.34 0.45 -15.57
C ASP A 192 -9.39 -0.51 -14.96
N LYS A 193 -8.95 -1.41 -14.07
CA LYS A 193 -9.79 -2.42 -13.43
C LYS A 193 -10.46 -1.95 -12.14
N ILE A 194 -10.10 -0.77 -11.62
CA ILE A 194 -10.73 -0.18 -10.42
C ILE A 194 -12.24 -0.04 -10.60
N ARG A 195 -12.68 0.38 -11.79
CA ARG A 195 -14.11 0.57 -12.12
C ARG A 195 -14.90 -0.73 -12.03
N GLU A 196 -14.28 -1.85 -12.38
CA GLU A 196 -14.91 -3.17 -12.33
C GLU A 196 -15.07 -3.64 -10.88
N ILE A 197 -14.08 -3.41 -10.01
CA ILE A 197 -14.14 -3.77 -8.59
C ILE A 197 -15.19 -2.95 -7.83
N ILE A 198 -15.27 -1.64 -8.09
CA ILE A 198 -16.25 -0.76 -7.44
C ILE A 198 -17.66 -1.09 -7.95
N GLY A 199 -17.79 -1.32 -9.26
CA GLY A 199 -19.07 -1.51 -9.94
C GLY A 199 -19.94 -0.24 -9.98
N PRO A 200 -21.11 -0.29 -10.64
CA PRO A 200 -21.98 0.87 -10.77
C PRO A 200 -22.49 1.35 -9.41
N GLY A 201 -22.10 2.57 -9.02
CA GLY A 201 -22.49 3.19 -7.75
C GLY A 201 -21.91 2.53 -6.50
N GLY A 202 -20.83 1.75 -6.62
CA GLY A 202 -20.21 1.06 -5.49
C GLY A 202 -20.98 -0.18 -5.02
N LYS A 203 -21.93 -0.71 -5.83
CA LYS A 203 -22.72 -1.89 -5.46
C LYS A 203 -21.86 -3.14 -5.29
N MET A 204 -20.85 -3.33 -6.14
CA MET A 204 -20.05 -4.55 -6.15
C MET A 204 -19.11 -4.59 -4.94
N ILE A 205 -18.38 -3.50 -4.69
CA ILE A 205 -17.53 -3.40 -3.50
C ILE A 205 -18.35 -3.54 -2.20
N ARG A 206 -19.54 -2.92 -2.10
CA ARG A 206 -20.42 -3.07 -0.94
C ARG A 206 -20.90 -4.51 -0.77
N GLY A 207 -21.24 -5.19 -1.88
CA GLY A 207 -21.63 -6.60 -1.86
C GLY A 207 -20.51 -7.51 -1.34
N ILE A 208 -19.26 -7.27 -1.76
CA ILE A 208 -18.10 -8.01 -1.25
C ILE A 208 -17.91 -7.75 0.24
N GLN A 209 -18.00 -6.49 0.68
CA GLN A 209 -17.87 -6.12 2.10
C GLN A 209 -18.97 -6.74 2.97
N GLU A 210 -20.20 -6.81 2.47
CA GLU A 210 -21.34 -7.40 3.19
C GLU A 210 -21.24 -8.94 3.28
N GLN A 211 -20.77 -9.59 2.21
CA GLN A 211 -20.59 -11.06 2.19
C GLN A 211 -19.42 -11.53 3.05
N THR A 212 -18.32 -10.78 3.06
CA THR A 212 -17.07 -11.19 3.72
C THR A 212 -16.86 -10.53 5.08
N GLY A 213 -17.63 -9.47 5.40
CA GLY A 213 -17.47 -8.70 6.63
C GLY A 213 -16.19 -7.85 6.67
N VAL A 214 -15.45 -7.74 5.56
CA VAL A 214 -14.20 -6.97 5.51
C VAL A 214 -14.44 -5.52 5.07
N LYS A 215 -13.48 -4.65 5.36
CA LYS A 215 -13.49 -3.28 4.84
C LYS A 215 -12.48 -3.15 3.70
N ILE A 216 -12.97 -2.72 2.53
CA ILE A 216 -12.14 -2.55 1.33
C ILE A 216 -12.04 -1.04 1.07
N ASP A 217 -10.82 -0.55 0.87
CA ASP A 217 -10.52 0.80 0.43
C ASP A 217 -9.68 0.73 -0.84
N ILE A 218 -10.02 1.54 -1.84
CA ILE A 218 -9.36 1.53 -3.15
C ILE A 218 -8.89 2.94 -3.45
N GLU A 219 -7.60 3.09 -3.69
CA GLU A 219 -6.98 4.35 -4.09
C GLU A 219 -6.93 4.45 -5.64
N ASP A 220 -6.92 5.66 -6.17
CA ASP A 220 -6.94 5.93 -7.63
C ASP A 220 -5.67 5.40 -8.36
N ASP A 221 -4.61 5.09 -7.62
CA ASP A 221 -3.36 4.53 -8.14
C ASP A 221 -3.42 3.01 -8.37
N GLY A 222 -4.51 2.35 -7.96
CA GLY A 222 -4.67 0.89 -8.04
C GLY A 222 -4.30 0.15 -6.76
N THR A 223 -4.02 0.84 -5.67
CA THR A 223 -3.80 0.21 -4.36
C THR A 223 -5.13 -0.18 -3.73
N VAL A 224 -5.33 -1.47 -3.48
CA VAL A 224 -6.51 -2.00 -2.78
C VAL A 224 -6.08 -2.47 -1.38
N LYS A 225 -6.67 -1.86 -0.35
CA LYS A 225 -6.44 -2.18 1.07
C LYS A 225 -7.65 -2.94 1.61
N ILE A 226 -7.42 -4.15 2.09
CA ILE A 226 -8.45 -5.04 2.65
C ILE A 226 -8.17 -5.21 4.13
N ALA A 227 -9.02 -4.61 4.97
CA ALA A 227 -8.95 -4.72 6.42
C ALA A 227 -9.93 -5.77 6.94
N ALA A 228 -9.42 -6.79 7.63
CA ALA A 228 -10.22 -7.86 8.22
C ALA A 228 -9.69 -8.21 9.61
N VAL A 229 -10.57 -8.59 10.55
CA VAL A 229 -10.14 -9.13 11.85
C VAL A 229 -9.61 -10.56 11.67
N ASP A 230 -10.26 -11.34 10.80
CA ASP A 230 -9.93 -12.74 10.54
C ASP A 230 -9.19 -12.93 9.21
N ALA A 231 -8.19 -13.81 9.22
CA ALA A 231 -7.41 -14.14 8.03
C ALA A 231 -8.23 -14.88 6.96
N GLU A 232 -9.27 -15.63 7.35
CA GLU A 232 -10.14 -16.34 6.42
C GLU A 232 -11.03 -15.38 5.62
N SER A 233 -11.65 -14.41 6.29
CA SER A 233 -12.46 -13.36 5.67
C SER A 233 -11.63 -12.51 4.70
N ALA A 234 -10.38 -12.20 5.07
CA ALA A 234 -9.45 -11.52 4.16
C ALA A 234 -9.17 -12.34 2.90
N LYS A 235 -8.84 -13.63 3.05
CA LYS A 235 -8.57 -14.51 1.90
C LYS A 235 -9.77 -14.62 0.97
N ALA A 236 -10.98 -14.78 1.51
CA ALA A 236 -12.20 -14.82 0.72
C ALA A 236 -12.38 -13.54 -0.12
N ALA A 237 -12.17 -12.37 0.49
CA ALA A 237 -12.26 -11.09 -0.22
C ALA A 237 -11.16 -10.95 -1.29
N ILE A 238 -9.93 -11.34 -1.00
CA ILE A 238 -8.82 -11.34 -1.96
C ILE A 238 -9.16 -12.23 -3.15
N THR A 239 -9.64 -13.46 -2.95
CA THR A 239 -10.01 -14.38 -4.04
C THR A 239 -11.13 -13.81 -4.90
N ILE A 240 -12.13 -13.14 -4.31
CA ILE A 240 -13.21 -12.51 -5.08
C ILE A 240 -12.65 -11.36 -5.93
N ILE A 241 -11.80 -10.50 -5.36
CA ILE A 241 -11.20 -9.37 -6.08
C ILE A 241 -10.26 -9.87 -7.19
N GLU A 242 -9.44 -10.89 -6.92
CA GLU A 242 -8.59 -11.52 -7.92
C GLU A 242 -9.41 -12.09 -9.08
N GLY A 243 -10.54 -12.74 -8.81
CA GLY A 243 -11.44 -13.25 -9.85
C GLY A 243 -12.07 -12.16 -10.73
N ILE A 244 -12.31 -10.97 -10.18
CA ILE A 244 -12.84 -9.81 -10.94
C ILE A 244 -11.73 -9.17 -11.78
N VAL A 245 -10.53 -9.06 -11.23
CA VAL A 245 -9.39 -8.37 -11.86
C VAL A 245 -8.65 -9.29 -12.83
N GLN A 246 -8.91 -10.60 -12.80
CA GLN A 246 -8.25 -11.57 -13.65
C GLN A 246 -8.46 -11.24 -15.13
N VAL A 247 -7.37 -10.83 -15.77
CA VAL A 247 -7.34 -10.62 -17.22
C VAL A 247 -6.98 -11.94 -17.88
N ALA A 248 -7.75 -12.33 -18.88
CA ALA A 248 -7.42 -13.46 -19.73
C ALA A 248 -6.04 -13.21 -20.37
N GLU A 249 -5.05 -14.07 -20.15
CA GLU A 249 -3.73 -13.95 -20.78
C GLU A 249 -3.68 -14.79 -22.05
N VAL A 250 -3.07 -14.23 -23.10
CA VAL A 250 -2.82 -14.96 -24.35
C VAL A 250 -2.00 -16.21 -24.04
N GLY A 251 -2.50 -17.38 -24.45
CA GLY A 251 -1.87 -18.68 -24.23
C GLY A 251 -2.30 -19.40 -22.95
N LYS A 252 -3.02 -18.76 -22.01
CA LYS A 252 -3.58 -19.47 -20.84
C LYS A 252 -4.85 -20.23 -21.19
N VAL A 253 -5.02 -21.35 -20.51
CA VAL A 253 -6.17 -22.26 -20.63
C VAL A 253 -7.14 -21.94 -19.50
N TYR A 254 -8.41 -21.79 -19.84
CA TYR A 254 -9.49 -21.45 -18.91
C TYR A 254 -10.66 -22.39 -19.12
N GLN A 255 -11.34 -22.76 -18.04
CA GLN A 255 -12.67 -23.37 -18.11
C GLN A 255 -13.70 -22.26 -18.10
N GLY A 256 -14.49 -22.17 -19.16
CA GLY A 256 -15.51 -21.14 -19.29
C GLY A 256 -16.87 -21.74 -19.64
N LYS A 257 -17.93 -21.01 -19.34
CA LYS A 257 -19.31 -21.45 -19.56
C LYS A 257 -19.89 -20.82 -20.81
N VAL A 258 -20.52 -21.60 -21.68
CA VAL A 258 -21.16 -21.08 -22.90
C VAL A 258 -22.37 -20.24 -22.49
N ARG A 259 -22.30 -18.93 -22.73
CA ARG A 259 -23.37 -18.00 -22.37
C ARG A 259 -24.40 -17.85 -23.47
N ARG A 260 -23.93 -17.84 -24.73
CA ARG A 260 -24.78 -17.64 -25.91
C ARG A 260 -24.14 -18.25 -27.14
N ILE A 261 -24.95 -18.89 -27.97
CA ILE A 261 -24.51 -19.47 -29.24
C ILE A 261 -25.01 -18.60 -30.40
N MET A 262 -24.16 -18.37 -31.39
CA MET A 262 -24.50 -17.71 -32.66
C MET A 262 -24.05 -18.59 -33.84
N GLU A 263 -24.53 -18.28 -35.05
CA GLU A 263 -24.21 -19.06 -36.26
C GLU A 263 -22.70 -19.09 -36.59
N PHE A 264 -21.95 -18.06 -36.19
CA PHE A 264 -20.51 -17.92 -36.46
C PHE A 264 -19.60 -18.32 -35.28
N GLY A 265 -20.16 -18.62 -34.10
CA GLY A 265 -19.37 -18.92 -32.90
C GLY A 265 -20.16 -18.99 -31.61
N ALA A 266 -19.50 -19.37 -30.52
CA ALA A 266 -20.04 -19.33 -29.15
C ALA A 266 -19.36 -18.25 -28.32
N PHE A 267 -20.14 -17.53 -27.52
CA PHE A 267 -19.64 -16.66 -26.46
C PHE A 267 -19.45 -17.49 -25.19
N VAL A 268 -18.21 -17.59 -24.75
CA VAL A 268 -17.82 -18.34 -23.57
C VAL A 268 -17.41 -17.34 -22.48
N GLU A 269 -18.10 -17.36 -21.36
CA GLU A 269 -17.78 -16.55 -20.18
C GLU A 269 -16.61 -17.24 -19.45
N LEU A 270 -15.45 -16.56 -19.42
CA LEU A 270 -14.23 -17.07 -18.78
C LEU A 270 -14.25 -16.77 -17.27
N PHE A 271 -14.61 -15.53 -16.94
CA PHE A 271 -14.74 -15.00 -15.57
C PHE A 271 -15.89 -13.99 -15.55
N PRO A 272 -16.43 -13.62 -14.37
CA PRO A 272 -17.53 -12.68 -14.26
C PRO A 272 -17.26 -11.37 -15.02
N GLY A 273 -17.99 -11.13 -16.11
CA GLY A 273 -17.87 -9.92 -16.93
C GLY A 273 -16.83 -9.98 -18.06
N THR A 274 -16.14 -11.10 -18.28
CA THR A 274 -15.19 -11.30 -19.40
C THR A 274 -15.67 -12.43 -20.32
N ASP A 275 -16.19 -12.03 -21.49
CA ASP A 275 -16.64 -12.95 -22.53
C ASP A 275 -15.58 -13.10 -23.63
N GLY A 276 -15.30 -14.34 -24.03
CA GLY A 276 -14.47 -14.65 -25.19
C GLY A 276 -15.29 -15.24 -26.33
N LEU A 277 -14.90 -14.91 -27.57
CA LEU A 277 -15.52 -15.47 -28.78
C LEU A 277 -14.76 -16.73 -29.22
N LEU A 278 -15.44 -17.86 -29.17
CA LEU A 278 -14.99 -19.11 -29.79
C LEU A 278 -15.59 -19.20 -31.20
N HIS A 279 -14.80 -18.85 -32.21
CA HIS A 279 -15.24 -18.90 -33.61
C HIS A 279 -15.45 -20.35 -34.07
N ILE A 280 -16.42 -20.61 -34.95
CA ILE A 280 -16.73 -21.98 -35.43
C ILE A 280 -15.51 -22.71 -36.01
N SER A 281 -14.60 -21.95 -36.65
CA SER A 281 -13.35 -22.49 -37.19
C SER A 281 -12.27 -22.79 -36.14
N GLN A 282 -12.50 -22.54 -34.86
CA GLN A 282 -11.57 -22.78 -33.74
C GLN A 282 -12.12 -23.78 -32.72
N ILE A 283 -13.26 -24.42 -33.02
CA ILE A 283 -13.92 -25.41 -32.15
C ILE A 283 -13.30 -26.81 -32.29
N SER A 284 -13.12 -27.28 -33.52
CA SER A 284 -12.63 -28.63 -33.81
C SER A 284 -11.72 -28.61 -35.05
N ARG A 285 -10.84 -29.60 -35.19
CA ARG A 285 -10.06 -29.82 -36.41
C ARG A 285 -10.93 -30.28 -37.60
N ASN A 286 -12.12 -30.82 -37.32
CA ASN A 286 -13.09 -31.27 -38.31
C ASN A 286 -14.08 -30.15 -38.71
N ARG A 287 -14.70 -30.28 -39.89
CA ARG A 287 -15.65 -29.27 -40.41
C ARG A 287 -16.99 -29.35 -39.66
N VAL A 288 -17.15 -28.51 -38.65
CA VAL A 288 -18.41 -28.34 -37.91
C VAL A 288 -19.39 -27.51 -38.73
N ARG A 289 -20.62 -28.00 -38.92
CA ARG A 289 -21.68 -27.28 -39.67
C ARG A 289 -22.39 -26.23 -38.80
N ALA A 290 -22.65 -26.54 -37.52
CA ALA A 290 -23.20 -25.58 -36.58
C ALA A 290 -22.61 -25.77 -35.17
N VAL A 291 -22.38 -24.67 -34.46
CA VAL A 291 -21.87 -24.68 -33.08
C VAL A 291 -22.86 -25.35 -32.12
N SER A 292 -24.15 -25.27 -32.44
CA SER A 292 -25.26 -25.91 -31.72
C SER A 292 -25.22 -27.44 -31.73
N ASP A 293 -24.45 -28.04 -32.64
CA ASP A 293 -24.33 -29.50 -32.75
C ASP A 293 -23.36 -30.07 -31.71
N ILE A 294 -22.49 -29.22 -31.15
CA ILE A 294 -21.41 -29.61 -30.23
C ILE A 294 -21.63 -29.08 -28.82
N TYR A 295 -22.09 -27.84 -28.69
CA TYR A 295 -22.26 -27.20 -27.37
C TYR A 295 -23.68 -26.70 -27.19
N LYS A 296 -24.17 -26.76 -25.95
CA LYS A 296 -25.42 -26.14 -25.53
C LYS A 296 -25.14 -24.90 -24.69
N GLU A 297 -26.10 -23.98 -24.64
CA GLU A 297 -26.04 -22.86 -23.72
C GLU A 297 -25.99 -23.40 -22.28
N GLY A 298 -24.93 -23.02 -21.55
CA GLY A 298 -24.65 -23.47 -20.21
C GLY A 298 -23.60 -24.57 -20.08
N ASP A 299 -23.07 -25.13 -21.18
CA ASP A 299 -21.99 -26.13 -21.11
C ASP A 299 -20.66 -25.51 -20.67
N GLU A 300 -19.88 -26.30 -19.93
CA GLU A 300 -18.50 -25.96 -19.56
C GLU A 300 -17.51 -26.43 -20.62
N VAL A 301 -16.67 -25.52 -21.10
CA VAL A 301 -15.73 -25.77 -22.21
C VAL A 301 -14.34 -25.27 -21.81
N THR A 302 -13.31 -26.09 -22.09
CA THR A 302 -11.91 -25.75 -21.80
C THR A 302 -11.29 -25.05 -23.01
N VAL A 303 -11.03 -23.75 -22.90
CA VAL A 303 -10.61 -22.89 -24.02
C VAL A 303 -9.27 -22.22 -23.74
N ARG A 304 -8.42 -22.08 -24.77
CA ARG A 304 -7.19 -21.29 -24.68
C ARG A 304 -7.37 -19.95 -25.37
N VAL A 305 -6.84 -18.89 -24.79
CA VAL A 305 -6.83 -17.56 -25.41
C VAL A 305 -5.79 -17.51 -26.52
N LEU A 306 -6.23 -17.30 -27.77
CA LEU A 306 -5.35 -17.15 -28.93
C LEU A 306 -4.80 -15.73 -29.05
N GLU A 307 -5.67 -14.75 -28.92
CA GLU A 307 -5.36 -13.36 -29.23
C GLU A 307 -6.35 -12.45 -28.50
N ILE A 308 -5.88 -11.28 -28.09
CA ILE A 308 -6.71 -10.23 -27.51
C ILE A 308 -6.60 -9.03 -28.45
N ASP A 309 -7.72 -8.69 -29.08
CA ASP A 309 -7.77 -7.58 -30.02
C ASP A 309 -7.68 -6.23 -29.28
N ARG A 310 -7.32 -5.15 -29.99
CA ARG A 310 -7.15 -3.80 -29.39
C ARG A 310 -8.45 -3.24 -28.79
N ASP A 311 -9.60 -3.75 -29.24
CA ASP A 311 -10.92 -3.41 -28.73
C ASP A 311 -11.35 -4.25 -27.50
N GLY A 312 -10.46 -5.10 -26.96
CA GLY A 312 -10.74 -5.96 -25.80
C GLY A 312 -11.49 -7.25 -26.14
N LYS A 313 -11.67 -7.59 -27.41
CA LYS A 313 -12.29 -8.85 -27.84
C LYS A 313 -11.29 -10.01 -27.73
N ILE A 314 -11.65 -11.01 -26.93
CA ILE A 314 -10.81 -12.20 -26.69
C ILE A 314 -11.17 -13.29 -27.69
N ARG A 315 -10.22 -13.77 -28.48
CA ARG A 315 -10.38 -14.93 -29.38
C ARG A 315 -9.96 -16.19 -28.67
N LEU A 316 -10.84 -17.19 -28.68
CA LEU A 316 -10.64 -18.48 -28.02
C LEU A 316 -10.42 -19.61 -29.03
N THR A 317 -9.72 -20.65 -28.62
CA THR A 317 -9.60 -21.91 -29.35
C THR A 317 -9.78 -23.12 -28.46
N HIS A 318 -10.42 -24.15 -29.02
CA HIS A 318 -10.59 -25.48 -28.43
C HIS A 318 -9.83 -26.56 -29.24
N LYS A 319 -9.32 -26.21 -30.43
CA LYS A 319 -8.63 -27.13 -31.37
C LYS A 319 -7.42 -27.87 -30.81
N GLU A 320 -6.81 -27.36 -29.75
CA GLU A 320 -5.59 -27.93 -29.17
C GLU A 320 -5.84 -28.95 -28.07
N PHE A 321 -7.08 -29.07 -27.56
CA PHE A 321 -7.45 -30.07 -26.55
C PHE A 321 -8.11 -31.31 -27.13
N GLU A 322 -8.41 -31.32 -28.44
CA GLU A 322 -8.76 -32.56 -29.15
C GLU A 322 -7.53 -33.45 -29.25
N LYS A 323 -7.51 -34.55 -28.47
CA LYS A 323 -6.64 -35.70 -28.77
C LYS A 323 -7.01 -36.23 -30.16
N GLU A 324 -6.00 -36.52 -30.98
CA GLU A 324 -6.20 -37.33 -32.18
C GLU A 324 -6.88 -38.64 -31.78
N GLY A 325 -8.12 -38.86 -32.22
CA GLY A 325 -8.66 -40.20 -32.33
C GLY A 325 -9.97 -40.56 -31.64
N GLU A 326 -10.78 -39.64 -31.11
CA GLU A 326 -12.11 -40.04 -30.59
C GLU A 326 -13.24 -39.07 -31.00
N ASN A 327 -13.81 -39.30 -32.20
CA ASN A 327 -15.25 -39.25 -32.34
C ASN A 327 -15.75 -40.09 -33.55
N PRO A 328 -16.77 -40.96 -33.42
CA PRO A 328 -17.15 -41.97 -34.43
C PRO A 328 -17.95 -41.45 -35.65
N ASN A 329 -18.10 -40.14 -35.83
CA ASN A 329 -19.10 -39.56 -36.75
C ASN A 329 -18.52 -38.74 -37.91
N THR A 330 -17.35 -39.13 -38.44
CA THR A 330 -16.82 -38.50 -39.65
C THR A 330 -16.34 -39.56 -40.63
N GLU A 331 -16.93 -39.55 -41.83
CA GLU A 331 -16.47 -40.33 -42.98
C GLU A 331 -15.07 -39.85 -43.43
N PRO A 332 -14.15 -40.76 -43.77
CA PRO A 332 -12.82 -40.41 -44.26
C PRO A 332 -12.85 -40.03 -45.76
N GLU A 333 -12.17 -38.95 -46.13
CA GLU A 333 -11.85 -38.66 -47.53
C GLU A 333 -10.69 -39.56 -48.02
N PRO A 334 -10.67 -39.90 -49.34
CA PRO A 334 -9.67 -40.80 -49.89
C PRO A 334 -8.32 -40.11 -50.11
N ASP A 335 -7.30 -40.91 -49.80
CA ASP A 335 -5.87 -40.69 -49.93
C ASP A 335 -5.46 -40.18 -51.33
N ARG A 336 -4.80 -39.01 -51.40
CA ARG A 336 -4.06 -38.59 -52.60
C ARG A 336 -2.58 -38.88 -52.40
N GLN A 337 -2.22 -40.06 -52.87
CA GLN A 337 -0.88 -40.60 -52.99
C GLN A 337 0.11 -39.72 -53.78
N ALA A 338 1.37 -39.99 -53.45
CA ALA A 338 2.61 -39.45 -53.95
C ALA A 338 2.97 -39.76 -55.43
N GLY A 339 3.95 -39.01 -55.92
CA GLY A 339 4.72 -39.22 -57.17
C GLY A 339 4.86 -37.90 -57.95
N ARG A 340 6.01 -37.43 -58.44
CA ARG A 340 7.30 -38.03 -58.78
C ARG A 340 8.37 -36.93 -58.94
N GLU A 341 9.62 -37.36 -58.84
CA GLU A 341 10.89 -36.65 -59.03
C GLU A 341 11.22 -36.21 -60.48
N GLY A 342 12.23 -35.32 -60.59
CA GLY A 342 13.17 -35.17 -61.72
C GLY A 342 13.11 -33.80 -62.41
N GLY A 343 14.00 -32.83 -62.12
CA GLY A 343 15.37 -32.68 -62.66
C GLY A 343 15.36 -31.72 -63.89
N ALA A 344 16.31 -30.82 -64.21
CA ALA A 344 17.58 -30.33 -63.68
C ALA A 344 17.99 -29.05 -64.49
N LYS A 345 19.10 -28.39 -64.06
CA LYS A 345 19.96 -27.36 -64.71
C LYS A 345 19.65 -25.87 -64.40
N ARG A 346 20.43 -25.13 -63.58
CA ARG A 346 21.82 -24.56 -63.71
C ARG A 346 21.91 -23.26 -64.56
N PRO A 347 22.91 -22.35 -64.36
CA PRO A 347 23.21 -21.51 -63.19
C PRO A 347 23.61 -20.05 -63.61
N GLU A 348 23.95 -19.13 -62.70
CA GLU A 348 24.87 -17.96 -62.85
C GLU A 348 24.80 -17.16 -61.52
N GLY A 349 25.89 -16.86 -60.77
CA GLY A 349 27.01 -15.96 -61.12
C GLY A 349 26.56 -14.50 -60.91
N ARG A 350 27.24 -13.55 -60.27
CA ARG A 350 28.55 -13.41 -59.64
C ARG A 350 28.63 -11.94 -59.12
N ASP A 351 29.34 -11.70 -58.02
CA ASP A 351 30.10 -10.48 -57.62
C ASP A 351 29.51 -9.04 -57.53
N GLY A 352 30.00 -8.33 -56.49
CA GLY A 352 30.16 -6.87 -56.39
C GLY A 352 29.16 -6.19 -55.44
N GLY A 353 29.52 -5.63 -54.28
CA GLY A 353 30.72 -4.89 -53.91
C GLY A 353 30.61 -3.44 -54.38
N GLY A 354 30.38 -2.46 -53.49
CA GLY A 354 30.49 -1.04 -53.86
C GLY A 354 29.75 -0.03 -53.01
N GLU A 355 30.53 0.74 -52.27
CA GLU A 355 30.22 1.89 -51.43
C GLU A 355 29.52 3.11 -52.09
N ARG A 356 28.81 3.86 -51.23
CA ARG A 356 28.77 5.34 -51.07
C ARG A 356 28.57 6.25 -52.31
N ARG A 357 27.51 7.08 -52.28
CA ARG A 357 27.56 8.54 -51.99
C ARG A 357 26.29 9.27 -52.45
N ASP A 358 25.85 10.18 -51.58
CA ASP A 358 25.36 11.54 -51.83
C ASP A 358 24.46 11.82 -53.04
N ARG A 359 23.22 12.27 -52.76
CA ARG A 359 22.87 13.69 -52.97
C ARG A 359 21.47 14.04 -52.48
N ASP A 360 21.44 15.08 -51.65
CA ASP A 360 20.58 16.25 -51.72
C ASP A 360 19.15 16.09 -52.22
N ARG A 361 18.20 16.46 -51.34
CA ARG A 361 17.09 17.33 -51.74
C ARG A 361 16.55 18.12 -50.54
N GLU A 362 16.95 19.39 -50.49
CA GLU A 362 16.27 20.45 -49.77
C GLU A 362 14.85 20.67 -50.31
N ARG A 363 13.91 20.90 -49.37
CA ARG A 363 12.69 21.76 -49.45
C ARG A 363 12.04 21.60 -48.07
N GLY A 364 12.04 22.57 -47.16
CA GLY A 364 11.61 23.95 -47.32
C GLY A 364 10.21 24.10 -46.70
N GLY A 365 10.05 24.83 -45.60
CA GLY A 365 8.72 25.14 -45.06
C GLY A 365 8.66 25.62 -43.60
N ARG A 366 8.76 26.94 -43.41
CA ARG A 366 8.58 27.70 -42.15
C ARG A 366 7.16 27.58 -41.55
N ARG A 367 7.05 27.65 -40.21
CA ARG A 367 6.16 28.55 -39.41
C ARG A 367 6.35 28.25 -37.91
N GLN A 368 7.02 29.09 -37.11
CA GLN A 368 6.58 30.31 -36.40
C GLN A 368 5.51 30.14 -35.30
N GLY A 369 5.93 30.45 -34.06
CA GLY A 369 5.13 31.05 -32.96
C GLY A 369 4.33 30.07 -32.10
N ARG A 370 4.14 30.27 -30.80
CA ARG A 370 4.48 31.38 -29.88
C ARG A 370 4.08 30.90 -28.46
N ARG A 371 4.89 31.30 -27.49
CA ARG A 371 4.62 31.50 -26.04
C ARG A 371 4.24 30.30 -25.19
#